data_AF-B0RVV9-F1
#
_entry.id   AF-B0RVV9-F1
#
_cell.length_a   1.000
_cell.length_b   1.000
_cell.length_c   1.000
_cell.angle_alpha   90.00
_cell.angle_beta   90.00
_cell.angle_gamma   90.00
#
_symmetry.space_group_name_H-M   'P 1'
#
loop_
_entity.id
_entity.type
_entity.pdbx_description
1 polymer ?
#
loop_
_entity_poly.entity_id
_entity_poly.type
_entity_poly.pdbx_seq_one_letter_code
_entity_poly.pdbx_strand_id
1 'polypeptide(L)'
;MSTQKKRHGASRGALIKPNRKVHMQHGNCSAFFSGSEFPPEVWRASAAYSLSQASRARDVQQLKYYLRHWVIRQAFAMRGVHSNWPDYAWAVFDSAVTASGLRVRFRRSDVRTVCHTADRIARGEG
;
A
#
# COMPACT_ATOMS: atom_id res chain seq x y z
N MET A 1 51.55 23.85 -20.85
CA MET A 1 52.31 22.58 -20.84
C MET A 1 51.97 21.88 -19.53
N SER A 2 51.04 20.92 -19.55
CA SER A 2 51.26 19.46 -19.51
C SER A 2 51.67 18.99 -18.11
N THR A 3 51.14 17.98 -17.43
CA THR A 3 50.07 16.97 -17.60
C THR A 3 50.18 16.09 -16.34
N GLN A 4 49.09 15.61 -15.73
CA GLN A 4 49.01 14.19 -15.33
C GLN A 4 47.62 13.79 -14.83
N LYS A 5 47.00 12.86 -15.56
CA LYS A 5 45.94 11.95 -15.11
C LYS A 5 46.54 10.89 -14.19
N LYS A 6 45.85 10.52 -13.11
CA LYS A 6 45.85 9.13 -12.61
C LYS A 6 44.49 8.77 -12.02
N ARG A 7 43.94 7.66 -12.53
CA ARG A 7 42.70 7.00 -12.09
C ARG A 7 42.99 6.05 -10.92
N HIS A 8 41.90 5.67 -10.25
CA HIS A 8 41.59 4.37 -9.61
C HIS A 8 41.30 4.42 -8.10
N GLY A 9 40.16 3.81 -7.72
CA GLY A 9 39.83 3.49 -6.34
C GLY A 9 38.34 3.33 -6.13
N ALA A 10 37.78 2.19 -6.53
CA ALA A 10 36.45 1.77 -6.10
C ALA A 10 36.49 1.51 -4.58
N SER A 11 35.78 2.31 -3.79
CA SER A 11 35.41 1.94 -2.42
C SER A 11 33.91 1.67 -2.36
N ARG A 12 33.56 0.42 -2.68
CA ARG A 12 32.42 -0.27 -2.09
C ARG A 12 32.53 -0.15 -0.57
N GLY A 13 31.43 0.19 0.09
CA GLY A 13 31.29 -0.01 1.53
C GLY A 13 31.37 1.26 2.38
N ALA A 14 30.44 2.19 2.19
CA ALA A 14 29.96 3.00 3.31
C ALA A 14 28.64 2.38 3.77
N LEU A 15 28.75 1.40 4.67
CA LEU A 15 27.64 0.89 5.47
C LEU A 15 27.08 2.11 6.25
N ILE A 16 25.96 2.65 5.80
CA ILE A 16 25.32 3.80 6.46
C ILE A 16 24.98 3.34 7.89
N LYS A 17 25.70 3.89 8.86
CA LYS A 17 25.46 3.67 10.30
C LYS A 17 24.00 4.04 10.61
N PRO A 18 23.20 3.18 11.25
CA PRO A 18 21.89 3.58 11.73
C PRO A 18 22.11 4.35 13.03
N ASN A 19 22.41 5.64 12.92
CA ASN A 19 22.43 6.51 14.09
C ASN A 19 21.82 7.87 13.76
N ARG A 20 20.54 7.84 13.44
CA ARG A 20 19.67 8.98 13.69
C ARG A 20 18.66 8.48 14.71
N LYS A 21 18.79 8.95 15.96
CA LYS A 21 17.70 8.91 16.92
C LYS A 21 16.55 9.67 16.28
N VAL A 22 15.66 8.95 15.60
CA VAL A 22 14.39 9.49 15.14
C VAL A 22 13.61 9.71 16.42
N HIS A 23 13.46 10.96 16.83
CA HIS A 23 12.43 11.30 17.80
C HIS A 23 11.12 10.86 17.15
N MET A 24 10.62 9.68 17.54
CA MET A 24 9.21 9.36 17.38
C MET A 24 8.46 10.27 18.33
N GLN A 25 8.24 11.51 17.87
CA GLN A 25 7.02 12.18 18.27
C GLN A 25 5.91 11.28 17.75
N HIS A 26 5.24 10.58 18.67
CA HIS A 26 3.83 10.25 18.53
C HIS A 26 3.11 11.60 18.39
N GLY A 27 3.21 12.20 17.20
CA GLY A 27 2.37 13.30 16.82
C GLY A 27 0.96 12.74 16.85
N ASN A 28 0.18 13.18 17.82
CA ASN A 28 -1.27 13.05 17.79
C ASN A 28 -1.71 13.41 16.37
N CYS A 29 -2.04 12.39 15.59
CA CYS A 29 -2.64 12.56 14.27
C CYS A 29 -4.10 12.96 14.50
N SER A 30 -4.30 14.15 15.04
CA SER A 30 -5.56 14.87 15.08
C SER A 30 -5.63 15.89 13.94
N ALA A 31 -4.92 15.66 12.84
CA ALA A 31 -5.33 16.14 11.53
C ALA A 31 -6.29 15.11 10.92
N PHE A 32 -7.43 14.90 11.59
CA PHE A 32 -8.55 14.19 10.98
C PHE A 32 -9.04 15.07 9.84
N PHE A 33 -8.73 14.65 8.60
CA PHE A 33 -9.34 15.20 7.40
C PHE A 33 -10.85 15.09 7.55
N SER A 34 -11.51 16.21 7.84
CA SER A 34 -12.96 16.35 8.02
C SER A 34 -13.75 16.23 6.71
N GLY A 35 -13.35 15.29 5.85
CA GLY A 35 -13.96 15.05 4.54
C GLY A 35 -13.64 13.70 3.90
N SER A 36 -13.13 12.71 4.66
CA SER A 36 -12.89 11.40 4.05
C SER A 36 -14.20 10.62 3.92
N GLU A 37 -14.65 10.41 2.68
CA GLU A 37 -15.75 9.52 2.28
C GLU A 37 -15.57 8.06 2.80
N PHE A 38 -14.38 7.73 3.31
CA PHE A 38 -14.06 6.44 3.91
C PHE A 38 -14.02 6.47 5.45
N PRO A 39 -14.39 5.35 6.10
CA PRO A 39 -14.37 5.24 7.55
C PRO A 39 -12.97 5.53 8.14
N PRO A 40 -12.85 6.23 9.28
CA PRO A 40 -11.57 6.54 9.92
C PRO A 40 -10.68 5.32 10.19
N GLU A 41 -11.29 4.14 10.36
CA GLU A 41 -10.64 2.86 10.57
C GLU A 41 -9.65 2.50 9.45
N VAL A 42 -9.93 2.92 8.22
CA VAL A 42 -9.05 2.71 7.07
C VAL A 42 -7.69 3.37 7.30
N TRP A 43 -7.67 4.52 7.98
CA TRP A 43 -6.46 5.31 8.18
C TRP A 43 -5.62 4.84 9.37
N ARG A 44 -6.21 4.08 10.31
CA ARG A 44 -5.52 3.58 11.51
C ARG A 44 -4.44 2.53 11.20
N ALA A 45 -4.57 1.80 10.10
CA ALA A 45 -3.67 0.72 9.75
C ALA A 45 -3.01 0.93 8.38
N SER A 46 -1.79 0.42 8.21
CA SER A 46 -1.10 0.46 6.93
C SER A 46 -1.76 -0.49 5.90
N ALA A 47 -1.50 -0.24 4.62
CA ALA A 47 -1.90 -1.18 3.55
C ALA A 47 -1.29 -2.58 3.81
N ALA A 48 0.01 -2.64 4.13
CA ALA A 48 0.70 -3.90 4.43
C ALA A 48 0.09 -4.66 5.61
N TYR A 49 -0.33 -3.95 6.68
CA TYR A 49 -1.03 -4.57 7.79
C TYR A 49 -2.36 -5.19 7.34
N SER A 50 -3.15 -4.43 6.58
CA SER A 50 -4.45 -4.90 6.08
C SER A 50 -4.29 -6.14 5.20
N LEU A 51 -3.31 -6.15 4.30
CA LEU A 51 -3.02 -7.33 3.48
C LEU A 51 -2.58 -8.54 4.32
N SER A 52 -1.74 -8.33 5.34
CA SER A 52 -1.31 -9.39 6.25
C SER A 52 -2.51 -10.01 7.00
N GLN A 53 -3.47 -9.19 7.45
CA GLN A 53 -4.69 -9.68 8.09
C GLN A 53 -5.63 -10.37 7.09
N ALA A 54 -5.74 -9.88 5.85
CA ALA A 54 -6.52 -10.53 4.79
C ALA A 54 -6.03 -11.97 4.55
N SER A 55 -4.71 -12.17 4.45
CA SER A 55 -4.12 -13.50 4.29
C SER A 55 -4.33 -14.44 5.49
N ARG A 56 -4.78 -13.92 6.64
CA ARG A 56 -5.06 -14.68 7.88
C ARG A 56 -6.55 -14.65 8.26
N ALA A 57 -7.41 -14.19 7.35
CA ALA A 57 -8.82 -14.02 7.61
C ALA A 57 -9.49 -15.36 7.95
N ARG A 58 -10.31 -15.37 9.00
CA ARG A 58 -11.02 -16.58 9.46
C ARG A 58 -12.34 -16.82 8.73
N ASP A 59 -12.87 -15.77 8.12
CA ASP A 59 -14.13 -15.79 7.39
C ASP A 59 -14.10 -14.80 6.22
N VAL A 60 -15.08 -14.95 5.32
CA VAL A 60 -15.17 -14.16 4.09
C VAL A 60 -15.40 -12.67 4.36
N GLN A 61 -16.07 -12.30 5.47
CA GLN A 61 -16.33 -10.91 5.79
C GLN A 61 -15.06 -10.20 6.26
N GLN A 62 -14.26 -10.86 7.11
CA GLN A 62 -12.94 -10.36 7.50
C GLN A 62 -12.03 -10.19 6.29
N LEU A 63 -12.00 -11.18 5.38
CA LEU A 63 -11.19 -11.09 4.16
C LEU A 63 -11.59 -9.86 3.33
N LYS A 64 -12.88 -9.69 3.05
CA LYS A 64 -13.41 -8.54 2.29
C LYS A 64 -13.10 -7.22 2.98
N TYR A 65 -13.26 -7.16 4.30
CA TYR A 65 -12.98 -5.97 5.10
C TYR A 65 -11.52 -5.52 4.93
N TYR A 66 -10.57 -6.43 5.16
CA TYR A 66 -9.15 -6.10 5.08
C TYR A 66 -8.67 -5.82 3.64
N LEU A 67 -9.20 -6.55 2.65
CA LEU A 67 -8.91 -6.27 1.24
C LEU A 67 -9.43 -4.89 0.81
N ARG A 68 -10.62 -4.49 1.27
CA ARG A 68 -11.16 -3.14 1.00
C ARG A 68 -10.27 -2.06 1.60
N HIS A 69 -9.82 -2.23 2.84
CA HIS A 69 -8.89 -1.29 3.49
C HIS A 69 -7.57 -1.19 2.73
N TRP A 70 -7.03 -2.32 2.30
CA TRP A 70 -5.82 -2.36 1.47
C TRP A 70 -6.01 -1.58 0.16
N VAL A 71 -7.10 -1.83 -0.59
CA VAL A 71 -7.37 -1.14 -1.87
C VAL A 71 -7.44 0.36 -1.68
N ILE A 72 -8.19 0.85 -0.69
CA ILE A 72 -8.35 2.29 -0.45
C ILE A 72 -6.99 2.91 -0.12
N ARG A 73 -6.24 2.32 0.82
CA ARG A 73 -4.92 2.83 1.21
C ARG A 73 -3.95 2.86 0.05
N GLN A 74 -3.98 1.84 -0.80
CA GLN A 74 -3.11 1.74 -1.95
C GLN A 74 -3.49 2.73 -3.04
N ALA A 75 -4.79 2.95 -3.31
CA ALA A 75 -5.24 3.98 -4.24
C ALA A 75 -4.77 5.39 -3.82
N PHE A 76 -4.89 5.72 -2.53
CA PHE A 76 -4.40 7.00 -1.99
C PHE A 76 -2.87 7.12 -1.97
N ALA A 77 -2.14 6.01 -1.82
CA ALA A 77 -0.68 6.01 -1.93
C ALA A 77 -0.22 6.22 -3.37
N MET A 78 -0.99 5.73 -4.35
CA MET A 78 -0.59 5.73 -5.76
C MET A 78 -1.11 6.93 -6.56
N ARG A 79 -2.24 7.56 -6.21
CA ARG A 79 -2.82 8.76 -6.88
C ARG A 79 -2.52 8.88 -8.38
N GLY A 80 -2.88 7.85 -9.16
CA GLY A 80 -2.72 7.87 -10.62
C GLY A 80 -1.33 7.55 -11.18
N VAL A 81 -0.39 7.07 -10.37
CA VAL A 81 0.98 6.73 -10.81
C VAL A 81 1.05 5.38 -11.56
N HIS A 82 0.01 4.54 -11.53
CA HIS A 82 0.05 3.19 -12.12
C HIS A 82 -1.13 2.88 -13.06
N SER A 83 -0.80 2.61 -14.34
CA SER A 83 -1.75 2.18 -15.38
C SER A 83 -2.26 0.73 -15.21
N ASN A 84 -1.54 -0.11 -14.45
CA ASN A 84 -1.86 -1.53 -14.27
C ASN A 84 -2.37 -1.90 -12.88
N TRP A 85 -2.76 -0.90 -12.07
CA TRP A 85 -3.21 -1.10 -10.69
C TRP A 85 -4.29 -2.20 -10.54
N PRO A 86 -5.36 -2.25 -11.35
CA PRO A 86 -6.39 -3.27 -11.19
C PRO A 86 -5.91 -4.71 -11.41
N ASP A 87 -4.94 -4.91 -12.31
CA ASP A 87 -4.38 -6.24 -12.59
C ASP A 87 -3.40 -6.66 -11.48
N TYR A 88 -2.66 -5.70 -10.90
CA TYR A 88 -1.87 -5.95 -9.69
C TYR A 88 -2.77 -6.30 -8.50
N ALA A 89 -3.85 -5.53 -8.28
CA ALA A 89 -4.82 -5.81 -7.24
C ALA A 89 -5.48 -7.18 -7.39
N TRP A 90 -5.78 -7.60 -8.62
CA TRP A 90 -6.28 -8.94 -8.90
C TRP A 90 -5.33 -10.04 -8.39
N ALA A 91 -4.04 -9.94 -8.72
CA ALA A 91 -3.05 -10.91 -8.25
C ALA A 91 -2.91 -10.91 -6.72
N VAL A 92 -2.98 -9.73 -6.09
CA VAL A 92 -2.95 -9.60 -4.63
C VAL A 92 -4.17 -10.26 -3.98
N PHE A 93 -5.37 -10.06 -4.54
CA PHE A 93 -6.59 -10.67 -4.04
C PHE A 93 -6.53 -12.19 -4.14
N ASP A 94 -6.08 -12.73 -5.27
CA ASP A 94 -5.94 -14.17 -5.49
C ASP A 94 -4.91 -14.79 -4.52
N SER A 95 -3.80 -14.10 -4.28
CA SER A 95 -2.80 -14.51 -3.30
C SER A 95 -3.35 -14.48 -1.87
N ALA A 96 -4.10 -13.46 -1.48
CA ALA A 96 -4.69 -13.34 -0.14
C ALA A 96 -5.77 -14.40 0.09
N VAL A 97 -6.61 -14.67 -0.91
CA VAL A 97 -7.59 -15.76 -0.89
C VAL A 97 -6.90 -17.10 -0.68
N THR A 98 -5.87 -17.38 -1.49
CA THR A 98 -5.11 -18.64 -1.41
C THR A 98 -4.46 -18.79 -0.03
N ALA A 99 -3.83 -17.72 0.49
CA ALA A 99 -3.20 -17.74 1.80
C ALA A 99 -4.20 -17.93 2.96
N SER A 100 -5.40 -17.35 2.85
CA SER A 100 -6.45 -17.48 3.87
C SER A 100 -7.06 -18.89 3.95
N GLY A 101 -6.91 -19.71 2.89
CA GLY A 101 -7.56 -21.02 2.78
C GLY A 101 -9.09 -20.96 2.61
N LEU A 102 -9.67 -19.77 2.48
CA LEU A 102 -11.11 -19.60 2.31
C LEU A 102 -11.54 -19.97 0.88
N ARG A 103 -12.65 -20.71 0.78
CA ARG A 103 -13.26 -21.06 -0.51
C ARG A 103 -14.09 -19.90 -1.05
N VAL A 104 -13.42 -18.88 -1.56
CA VAL A 104 -14.04 -17.71 -2.20
C VAL A 104 -13.30 -17.37 -3.48
N ARG A 105 -14.00 -16.80 -4.45
CA ARG A 105 -13.40 -16.30 -5.68
C ARG A 105 -13.99 -14.94 -5.99
N PHE A 106 -13.14 -13.92 -6.06
CA PHE A 106 -13.52 -12.61 -6.58
C PHE A 106 -13.58 -12.68 -8.09
N ARG A 107 -14.46 -11.91 -8.74
CA ARG A 107 -14.43 -11.77 -10.20
C ARG A 107 -13.47 -10.65 -10.57
N ARG A 108 -12.78 -10.80 -11.70
CA ARG A 108 -11.82 -9.79 -12.16
C ARG A 108 -12.48 -8.44 -12.47
N SER A 109 -13.73 -8.49 -12.96
CA SER A 109 -14.60 -7.32 -13.12
C SER A 109 -14.80 -6.57 -11.80
N ASP A 110 -15.08 -7.30 -10.71
CA ASP A 110 -15.43 -6.71 -9.42
C ASP A 110 -14.21 -6.03 -8.80
N VAL A 111 -13.04 -6.69 -8.88
CA VAL A 111 -11.78 -6.10 -8.41
C VAL A 111 -11.45 -4.83 -9.21
N ARG A 112 -11.65 -4.84 -10.54
CA ARG A 112 -11.49 -3.64 -11.37
C ARG A 112 -12.41 -2.51 -10.93
N THR A 113 -13.70 -2.78 -10.74
CA THR A 113 -14.67 -1.78 -10.29
C THR A 113 -14.26 -1.17 -8.96
N VAL A 114 -13.92 -1.99 -7.96
CA VAL A 114 -13.47 -1.49 -6.63
C VAL A 114 -12.21 -0.64 -6.75
N CYS A 115 -11.25 -1.06 -7.57
CA CYS A 115 -10.02 -0.28 -7.80
C CYS A 115 -10.31 1.08 -8.45
N HIS A 116 -11.18 1.14 -9.44
CA HIS A 116 -11.57 2.39 -10.10
C HIS A 116 -12.34 3.31 -9.17
N THR A 117 -13.30 2.78 -8.40
CA THR A 117 -14.02 3.57 -7.40
C THR A 117 -13.05 4.16 -6.37
N ALA A 118 -12.11 3.35 -5.86
CA ALA A 118 -11.12 3.82 -4.90
C ALA A 118 -10.17 4.88 -5.50
N ASP A 119 -9.76 4.74 -6.76
CA ASP A 119 -8.90 5.73 -7.44
C ASP A 119 -9.64 7.06 -7.67
N ARG A 120 -10.90 7.02 -8.12
CA ARG A 120 -11.74 8.21 -8.27
C ARG A 120 -11.88 8.97 -6.96
N ILE A 121 -12.19 8.26 -5.88
CA ILE A 121 -12.32 8.87 -4.55
C ILE A 121 -10.95 9.41 -4.07
N ALA A 122 -9.86 8.69 -4.32
CA ALA A 122 -8.51 9.15 -3.98
C ALA A 122 -8.10 10.43 -4.72
N ARG A 123 -8.66 10.66 -5.91
CA ARG A 123 -8.51 11.90 -6.71
C ARG A 123 -9.48 13.02 -6.30
N GLY A 124 -10.48 12.72 -5.48
CA GLY A 124 -11.53 13.67 -5.11
C GLY A 124 -12.63 13.83 -6.18
N GLU A 125 -12.81 12.84 -7.06
CA GLU A 125 -13.82 12.82 -8.13
C GLU A 125 -15.14 12.17 -7.68
N GLY A 126 -15.51 12.37 -6.41
CA GLY A 126 -16.70 11.81 -5.74
C GLY A 126 -17.99 12.57 -6.03
#